data_AF-A0A397ESG8-F1
#
_entry.id   AF-A0A397ESG8-F1
#
_cell.length_a   1.000
_cell.length_b   1.000
_cell.length_c   1.000
_cell.angle_alpha   90.00
_cell.angle_beta   90.00
_cell.angle_gamma   90.00
#
_symmetry.space_group_name_H-M   'P 1'
#
loop_
_entity.id
_entity.type
_entity.pdbx_description
1 polymer ?
#
loop_
_entity_poly.entity_id
_entity_poly.type
_entity_poly.pdbx_seq_one_letter_code
_entity_poly.pdbx_strand_id
1 'polypeptide(L)'
;MPKSRLQRALRGLGVLCGSRPVAVITVAFIFSVVCTLGALRMTIQNDPQKLWVPPSSTSAKQQAYFDENFGPFFRIEQLIFHFPNGSDDNDLITAPLLAEVAALQHRIETTAVEVDGRNITLDDLCFRPIPDKGCLVESPMQYWRNNVSLLATDPDIKLTVVCQTTHPLVRSRET
;
A
#
# COMPACT_ATOMS: atom_id res chain seq x y z
N MET A 1 12.77 -51.69 -45.58
CA MET A 1 11.88 -50.92 -44.68
C MET A 1 11.53 -49.58 -45.32
N PRO A 2 10.24 -49.25 -45.54
CA PRO A 2 9.85 -47.94 -46.04
C PRO A 2 10.21 -46.86 -45.00
N LYS A 3 10.97 -45.85 -45.42
CA LYS A 3 11.35 -44.74 -44.53
C LYS A 3 10.09 -43.96 -44.14
N SER A 4 9.88 -43.80 -42.84
CA SER A 4 8.76 -43.03 -42.29
C SER A 4 8.77 -41.59 -42.82
N ARG A 5 7.61 -40.94 -42.91
CA ARG A 5 7.51 -39.55 -43.40
C ARG A 5 8.38 -38.59 -42.56
N LEU A 6 8.42 -38.80 -41.26
CA LEU A 6 9.29 -38.05 -40.33
C LEU A 6 10.77 -38.25 -40.64
N GLN A 7 11.21 -39.50 -40.88
CA GLN A 7 12.60 -39.79 -41.23
C GLN A 7 13.02 -39.08 -42.52
N ARG A 8 12.12 -38.99 -43.51
CA ARG A 8 12.37 -38.24 -44.74
C ARG A 8 12.47 -36.73 -44.49
N ALA A 9 11.57 -36.17 -43.68
CA ALA A 9 11.57 -34.75 -43.34
C ALA A 9 12.84 -34.34 -42.57
N LEU A 10 13.21 -35.07 -41.51
CA LEU A 10 14.42 -34.79 -40.73
C LEU A 10 15.70 -34.99 -41.53
N ARG A 11 15.76 -36.02 -42.40
CA ARG A 11 16.88 -36.20 -43.33
C ARG A 11 16.98 -35.03 -44.31
N GLY A 12 15.86 -34.56 -44.84
CA GLY A 12 15.81 -33.39 -45.72
C GLY A 12 16.30 -32.12 -45.03
N LEU A 13 15.85 -31.87 -43.80
CA LEU A 13 16.29 -30.76 -42.97
C LEU A 13 17.79 -30.84 -42.68
N GLY A 14 18.31 -32.00 -42.30
CA GLY A 14 19.74 -32.20 -42.05
C GLY A 14 20.59 -31.94 -43.29
N VAL A 15 20.14 -32.37 -44.47
CA VAL A 15 20.81 -32.06 -45.74
C VAL A 15 20.77 -30.56 -46.04
N LEU A 16 19.66 -29.87 -45.77
CA LEU A 16 19.56 -28.41 -45.94
C LEU A 16 20.53 -27.66 -45.02
N CYS A 17 20.59 -28.05 -43.74
CA CYS A 17 21.52 -27.48 -42.76
C CYS A 17 22.98 -27.70 -43.15
N GLY A 18 23.35 -28.89 -43.65
CA GLY A 18 24.72 -29.21 -44.04
C GLY A 18 25.15 -28.61 -45.39
N SER A 19 24.23 -28.45 -46.35
CA SER A 19 24.55 -27.94 -47.69
C SER A 19 24.58 -26.42 -47.80
N ARG A 20 23.81 -25.70 -46.98
CA ARG A 20 23.74 -24.22 -46.99
C ARG A 20 23.74 -23.64 -45.56
N PRO A 21 24.78 -23.89 -44.75
CA PRO A 21 24.77 -23.54 -43.33
C PRO A 21 24.57 -22.03 -43.08
N VAL A 22 25.21 -21.17 -43.87
CA VAL A 22 25.09 -19.70 -43.72
C VAL A 22 23.64 -19.23 -43.93
N ALA A 23 22.98 -19.71 -44.99
CA ALA A 23 21.60 -19.31 -45.30
C ALA A 23 20.62 -19.74 -44.19
N VAL A 24 20.79 -20.95 -43.65
CA VAL A 24 19.95 -21.45 -42.55
C VAL A 24 20.14 -20.61 -41.28
N ILE A 25 21.39 -20.28 -40.93
CA ILE A 25 21.70 -19.44 -39.77
C ILE A 25 21.11 -18.03 -39.91
N THR A 26 21.28 -17.39 -41.08
CA THR A 26 20.74 -16.05 -41.32
C THR A 26 19.21 -16.03 -41.19
N VAL A 27 18.52 -17.02 -41.75
CA VAL A 27 17.06 -17.12 -41.63
C VAL A 27 16.63 -17.33 -40.18
N ALA A 28 17.28 -18.23 -39.45
CA ALA A 28 16.98 -18.46 -38.03
C ALA A 28 17.23 -17.21 -37.18
N PHE A 29 18.30 -16.47 -37.45
CA PHE A 29 18.62 -15.21 -36.78
C PHE A 29 17.56 -14.14 -37.06
N ILE A 30 17.22 -13.90 -38.33
CA ILE A 30 16.18 -12.94 -38.71
C ILE A 30 14.85 -13.31 -38.05
N PHE A 31 14.47 -14.60 -38.10
CA PHE A 31 13.26 -15.08 -37.45
C PHE A 31 13.27 -14.81 -35.94
N SER A 32 14.40 -15.07 -35.27
CA SER A 32 14.56 -14.81 -33.84
C SER A 32 14.43 -13.33 -33.51
N VAL A 33 15.05 -12.44 -34.31
CA VAL A 33 14.94 -10.98 -34.18
C VAL A 33 13.49 -10.52 -34.36
N VAL A 34 12.79 -11.03 -35.38
CA VAL A 34 11.38 -10.69 -35.63
C VAL A 34 10.50 -11.14 -34.44
N CYS A 35 10.73 -12.33 -33.89
CA CYS A 35 10.00 -12.81 -32.72
C CYS A 35 10.28 -11.98 -31.45
N THR A 36 11.48 -11.43 -31.28
CA THR A 36 11.83 -10.62 -30.10
C THR A 36 11.39 -9.17 -30.19
N LEU A 37 10.98 -8.66 -31.37
CA LEU A 37 10.43 -7.30 -31.51
C LEU A 37 9.23 -7.03 -30.58
N GLY A 38 8.46 -8.06 -30.22
CA GLY A 38 7.37 -7.95 -29.26
C GLY A 38 7.80 -7.47 -27.87
N ALA A 39 9.05 -7.73 -27.48
CA ALA A 39 9.60 -7.26 -26.20
C ALA A 39 9.66 -5.73 -26.10
N LEU A 40 9.75 -5.02 -27.22
CA LEU A 40 9.77 -3.55 -27.25
C LEU A 40 8.44 -2.92 -26.79
N ARG A 41 7.36 -3.70 -26.72
CA ARG A 41 6.02 -3.27 -26.29
C ARG A 41 5.57 -3.98 -25.01
N MET A 42 6.50 -4.61 -24.30
CA MET A 42 6.18 -5.28 -23.05
C MET A 42 5.84 -4.26 -21.96
N THR A 43 4.66 -4.41 -21.34
CA THR A 43 4.24 -3.64 -20.17
C THR A 43 4.34 -4.52 -18.93
N ILE A 44 5.05 -4.07 -17.90
CA ILE A 44 5.19 -4.80 -16.64
C ILE A 44 3.99 -4.48 -15.75
N GLN A 45 3.30 -5.53 -15.29
CA GLN A 45 2.23 -5.40 -14.30
C GLN A 45 2.83 -5.33 -12.91
N ASN A 46 2.74 -4.16 -12.27
CA ASN A 46 3.24 -3.93 -10.89
C ASN A 46 2.14 -3.95 -9.84
N ASP A 47 0.88 -4.06 -10.26
CA ASP A 47 -0.28 -4.10 -9.37
C ASP A 47 -0.40 -5.52 -8.76
N PRO A 48 -0.13 -5.69 -7.45
CA PRO A 48 -0.16 -7.01 -6.82
C PRO A 48 -1.55 -7.63 -6.85
N GLN A 49 -2.61 -6.83 -6.75
CA GLN A 49 -3.97 -7.36 -6.76
C GLN A 49 -4.27 -8.01 -8.11
N LYS A 50 -3.89 -7.37 -9.21
CA LYS A 50 -4.07 -7.93 -10.55
C LYS A 50 -3.16 -9.12 -10.86
N LEU A 51 -2.04 -9.27 -10.15
CA LEU A 51 -1.17 -10.44 -10.26
C LEU A 51 -1.76 -11.67 -9.56
N TRP A 52 -2.44 -11.48 -8.43
CA TRP A 52 -2.94 -12.58 -7.59
C TRP A 52 -4.42 -12.87 -7.76
N VAL A 53 -5.21 -11.92 -8.27
CA VAL A 53 -6.67 -12.04 -8.38
C VAL A 53 -7.08 -11.97 -9.85
N PRO A 54 -7.56 -13.08 -10.44
CA PRO A 54 -8.10 -13.05 -11.79
C PRO A 54 -9.32 -12.11 -11.88
N PRO A 55 -9.43 -11.31 -12.95
CA PRO A 55 -10.51 -10.32 -13.09
C PRO A 55 -11.90 -10.97 -13.22
N SER A 56 -11.97 -12.24 -13.63
CA SER A 56 -13.23 -12.99 -13.76
C SER A 56 -13.68 -13.66 -12.46
N SER A 57 -12.88 -13.60 -11.40
CA SER A 57 -13.17 -14.24 -10.11
C SER A 57 -14.40 -13.62 -9.41
N THR A 58 -15.02 -14.39 -8.51
CA THR A 58 -16.15 -13.91 -7.70
C THR A 58 -15.72 -12.76 -6.78
N SER A 59 -14.53 -12.85 -6.18
CA SER A 59 -13.99 -11.82 -5.29
C SER A 59 -13.78 -10.49 -6.02
N ALA A 60 -13.24 -10.52 -7.26
CA ALA A 60 -13.08 -9.30 -8.05
C ALA A 60 -14.43 -8.63 -8.38
N LYS A 61 -15.48 -9.42 -8.68
CA LYS A 61 -16.83 -8.89 -8.94
C LYS A 61 -17.47 -8.31 -7.68
N GLN A 62 -17.30 -8.97 -6.54
CA GLN A 62 -17.81 -8.49 -5.25
C GLN A 62 -17.11 -7.21 -4.81
N GLN A 63 -15.79 -7.12 -5.00
CA GLN A 63 -15.04 -5.91 -4.74
C GLN A 63 -15.49 -4.77 -5.66
N ALA A 64 -15.64 -5.02 -6.97
CA ALA A 64 -16.12 -4.00 -7.90
C ALA A 64 -17.52 -3.50 -7.51
N TYR A 65 -18.41 -4.39 -7.09
CA TYR A 65 -19.73 -4.01 -6.57
C TYR A 65 -19.61 -3.17 -5.29
N PHE A 66 -18.73 -3.53 -4.35
CA PHE A 66 -18.51 -2.75 -3.14
C PHE A 66 -17.95 -1.35 -3.48
N ASP A 67 -16.93 -1.28 -4.32
CA ASP A 67 -16.26 -0.04 -4.71
C ASP A 67 -17.21 0.91 -5.45
N GLU A 68 -18.17 0.39 -6.23
CA GLU A 68 -19.21 1.19 -6.89
C GLU A 68 -20.21 1.82 -5.89
N ASN A 69 -20.54 1.11 -4.81
CA ASN A 69 -21.55 1.54 -3.84
C ASN A 69 -20.99 2.39 -2.70
N PHE A 70 -19.77 2.09 -2.24
CA PHE A 70 -19.16 2.71 -1.06
C PHE A 70 -17.90 3.49 -1.37
N GLY A 71 -17.40 3.42 -2.61
CA GLY A 71 -16.06 3.86 -2.96
C GLY A 71 -15.00 2.81 -2.61
N PRO A 72 -13.78 2.98 -3.12
CA PRO A 72 -12.68 2.09 -2.80
C PRO A 72 -12.33 2.16 -1.32
N PHE A 73 -11.84 1.05 -0.77
CA PHE A 73 -11.34 1.01 0.60
C PHE A 73 -10.21 2.04 0.80
N PHE A 74 -10.25 2.78 1.90
CA PHE A 74 -9.26 3.81 2.20
C PHE A 74 -7.88 3.19 2.50
N ARG A 75 -6.82 3.96 2.27
CA ARG A 75 -5.45 3.55 2.60
C ARG A 75 -5.17 3.77 4.09
N ILE A 76 -4.61 2.76 4.74
CA ILE A 76 -4.26 2.81 6.15
C ILE A 76 -2.75 3.01 6.28
N GLU A 77 -2.35 4.13 6.89
CA GLU A 77 -0.97 4.40 7.29
C GLU A 77 -0.91 4.30 8.82
N GLN A 78 -0.16 3.34 9.35
CA GLN A 78 -0.17 3.00 10.78
C GLN A 78 1.20 3.19 11.42
N LEU A 79 1.22 3.81 12.60
CA LEU A 79 2.38 3.90 13.47
C LEU A 79 2.16 3.06 14.74
N ILE A 80 3.13 2.20 15.07
CA ILE A 80 3.09 1.35 16.25
C ILE A 80 4.27 1.72 17.14
N PHE A 81 3.98 2.12 18.38
CA PHE A 81 4.98 2.43 19.38
C PHE A 81 5.21 1.23 20.28
N HIS A 82 6.47 0.92 20.55
CA HIS A 82 6.86 -0.20 21.41
C HIS A 82 8.05 0.21 22.29
N PHE A 83 8.28 -0.55 23.37
CA PHE A 83 9.42 -0.33 24.24
C PHE A 83 10.75 -0.63 23.53
N PRO A 84 11.83 0.11 23.88
CA PRO A 84 13.18 -0.28 23.50
C PRO A 84 13.52 -1.67 24.05
N ASN A 85 14.29 -2.45 23.29
CA ASN A 85 14.72 -3.78 23.74
C ASN A 85 15.49 -3.69 25.06
N GLY A 86 15.03 -4.40 26.09
CA GLY A 86 15.69 -4.48 27.39
C GLY A 86 15.25 -3.45 28.44
N SER A 87 14.15 -2.71 28.21
CA SER A 87 13.51 -1.94 29.30
C SER A 87 12.67 -2.85 30.20
N ASP A 88 12.82 -2.72 31.52
CA ASP A 88 11.91 -3.32 32.49
C ASP A 88 10.56 -2.59 32.60
N ASP A 89 10.43 -1.46 31.88
CA ASP A 89 9.18 -0.71 31.80
C ASP A 89 8.11 -1.47 31.01
N ASN A 90 6.93 -1.57 31.62
CA ASN A 90 5.75 -2.24 31.05
C ASN A 90 4.59 -1.26 30.85
N ASP A 91 4.81 0.05 31.03
CA ASP A 91 3.78 1.08 30.89
C ASP A 91 4.04 2.05 29.72
N LEU A 92 3.26 1.92 28.64
CA LEU A 92 3.29 2.83 27.49
C LEU A 92 2.32 4.01 27.65
N ILE A 93 1.43 3.97 28.64
CA ILE A 93 0.38 4.98 28.80
C ILE A 93 0.84 6.00 29.82
N THR A 94 1.89 6.73 29.44
CA THR A 94 2.52 7.76 30.27
C THR A 94 2.39 9.14 29.61
N ALA A 95 2.23 10.18 30.44
CA ALA A 95 2.17 11.57 29.98
C ALA A 95 3.31 11.96 29.02
N PRO A 96 4.60 11.67 29.32
CA PRO A 96 5.70 12.07 28.42
C PRO A 96 5.60 11.39 27.06
N LEU A 97 5.33 10.08 27.00
CA LEU A 97 5.22 9.37 25.74
C LEU A 97 4.02 9.87 24.92
N LEU A 98 2.86 10.08 25.56
CA LEU A 98 1.68 10.62 24.87
C LEU A 98 1.92 12.05 24.36
N ALA A 99 2.68 12.87 25.08
CA ALA A 99 3.07 14.20 24.60
C ALA A 99 4.00 14.13 23.37
N GLU A 100 4.93 13.17 23.33
CA GLU A 100 5.77 12.92 22.15
C GLU A 100 4.95 12.42 20.96
N VAL A 101 4.00 11.50 21.20
CA VAL A 101 3.05 11.03 20.18
C VAL A 101 2.24 12.20 19.63
N ALA A 102 1.74 13.10 20.49
CA ALA A 102 1.02 14.29 20.06
C ALA A 102 1.88 15.22 19.20
N ALA A 103 3.14 15.43 19.58
CA ALA A 103 4.07 16.25 18.80
C ALA A 103 4.36 15.63 17.42
N LEU A 104 4.56 14.31 17.36
CA LEU A 104 4.76 13.59 16.11
C LEU A 104 3.51 13.64 15.21
N GLN A 105 2.33 13.38 15.77
CA GLN A 105 1.07 13.47 15.07
C GLN A 105 0.88 14.87 14.47
N HIS A 106 1.06 15.92 15.28
CA HIS A 106 0.95 17.31 14.81
C HIS A 106 1.93 17.62 13.67
N ARG A 107 3.17 17.11 13.76
CA ARG A 107 4.15 17.27 12.69
C ARG A 107 3.69 16.60 11.40
N ILE A 108 3.13 15.39 11.48
CA ILE A 108 2.62 14.67 10.30
C ILE A 108 1.44 15.43 9.67
N GLU A 109 0.48 15.88 10.49
CA GLU A 109 -0.72 16.59 10.04
C GLU A 109 -0.41 17.94 9.37
N THR A 110 0.67 18.61 9.79
CA THR A 110 1.07 19.93 9.27
C THR A 110 2.15 19.88 8.20
N THR A 111 2.74 18.70 7.95
CA THR A 111 3.77 18.55 6.92
C THR A 111 3.16 18.76 5.54
N ALA A 112 3.86 19.54 4.72
CA ALA A 112 3.50 19.77 3.33
C ALA A 112 4.66 19.32 2.42
N VAL A 113 4.33 18.63 1.34
CA VAL A 113 5.29 18.06 0.40
C VAL A 113 4.99 18.57 -1.01
N GLU A 114 6.03 19.02 -1.71
CA GLU A 114 5.89 19.46 -3.10
C GLU A 114 5.95 18.26 -4.05
N VAL A 115 4.85 18.04 -4.78
CA VAL A 115 4.72 17.01 -5.81
C VAL A 115 4.17 17.65 -7.07
N ASP A 116 4.90 17.54 -8.19
CA ASP A 116 4.53 18.11 -9.49
C ASP A 116 4.18 19.61 -9.44
N GLY A 117 4.94 20.38 -8.64
CA GLY A 117 4.75 21.82 -8.46
C GLY A 117 3.51 22.22 -7.64
N ARG A 118 2.87 21.25 -6.97
CA ARG A 118 1.78 21.49 -6.01
C ARG A 118 2.25 21.11 -4.62
N ASN A 119 1.94 21.96 -3.66
CA ASN A 119 2.16 21.65 -2.26
C ASN A 119 0.97 20.82 -1.75
N ILE A 120 1.22 19.57 -1.37
CA ILE A 120 0.22 18.59 -0.93
C ILE A 120 0.40 18.37 0.58
N THR A 121 -0.71 18.42 1.31
CA THR A 121 -0.78 18.18 2.75
C THR A 121 -1.56 16.91 3.06
N LEU A 122 -1.56 16.47 4.32
CA LEU A 122 -2.39 15.34 4.75
C LEU A 122 -3.89 15.61 4.50
N ASP A 123 -4.34 16.85 4.67
CA ASP A 123 -5.74 17.25 4.49
C ASP A 123 -6.20 17.11 3.02
N ASP A 124 -5.27 17.14 2.05
CA ASP A 124 -5.60 16.91 0.64
C ASP A 124 -5.84 15.42 0.31
N LEU A 125 -5.34 14.50 1.15
CA LEU A 125 -5.30 13.06 0.87
C LEU A 125 -6.15 12.20 1.81
N CYS A 126 -6.41 12.71 3.02
CA CYS A 126 -7.01 11.91 4.08
C CYS A 126 -8.47 11.52 3.81
N PHE A 127 -8.89 10.41 4.42
CA PHE A 127 -10.28 10.03 4.43
C PHE A 127 -11.08 10.91 5.41
N ARG A 128 -12.23 11.44 4.95
CA ARG A 128 -13.16 12.24 5.74
C ARG A 128 -14.51 11.54 5.85
N PRO A 129 -14.81 10.89 7.00
CA PRO A 129 -16.09 10.22 7.20
C PRO A 129 -17.28 11.18 7.22
N ILE A 130 -17.08 12.38 7.76
CA ILE A 130 -18.11 13.44 7.80
C ILE A 130 -17.62 14.59 6.91
N PRO A 131 -18.38 14.99 5.88
CA PRO A 131 -18.03 16.13 5.04
C PRO A 131 -17.75 17.38 5.88
N ASP A 132 -16.71 18.12 5.50
CA ASP A 132 -16.25 19.35 6.17
C ASP A 132 -15.83 19.19 7.64
N LYS A 133 -15.70 17.94 8.14
CA LYS A 133 -15.01 17.62 9.38
C LYS A 133 -13.62 17.07 9.05
N GLY A 134 -12.66 17.35 9.92
CA GLY A 134 -11.24 17.05 9.68
C GLY A 134 -10.94 15.58 9.38
N CYS A 135 -9.69 15.31 9.03
CA CYS A 135 -9.20 13.97 8.72
C CYS A 135 -9.50 12.92 9.80
N LEU A 136 -9.78 11.69 9.37
CA LEU A 136 -9.78 10.54 10.27
C LEU A 136 -8.34 10.21 10.70
N VAL A 137 -8.01 10.53 11.95
CA VAL A 137 -6.75 10.15 12.60
C VAL A 137 -7.09 9.40 13.89
N GLU A 138 -6.80 8.11 13.92
CA GLU A 138 -7.04 7.26 15.08
C GLU A 138 -5.82 7.26 15.99
N SER A 139 -5.92 7.97 17.12
CA SER A 139 -4.82 8.18 18.06
C SER A 139 -5.32 8.22 19.49
N PRO A 140 -4.53 7.75 20.50
CA PRO A 140 -4.85 7.93 21.90
C PRO A 140 -5.09 9.40 22.29
N MET A 141 -4.47 10.34 21.56
CA MET A 141 -4.66 11.77 21.80
C MET A 141 -6.09 12.26 21.59
N GLN A 142 -6.94 11.46 20.94
CA GLN A 142 -8.35 11.78 20.75
C GLN A 142 -9.13 11.86 22.08
N TYR A 143 -8.70 11.13 23.13
CA TYR A 143 -9.28 11.27 24.48
C TYR A 143 -9.13 12.71 25.03
N TRP A 144 -8.02 13.38 24.69
CA TRP A 144 -7.77 14.79 25.01
C TRP A 144 -8.03 15.73 23.83
N ARG A 145 -8.78 15.27 22.81
CA ARG A 145 -9.18 16.04 21.63
C ARG A 145 -7.97 16.66 20.90
N ASN A 146 -6.87 15.92 20.83
CA ASN A 146 -5.60 16.36 20.25
C ASN A 146 -5.05 17.65 20.90
N ASN A 147 -5.39 17.91 22.17
CA ASN A 147 -4.91 19.06 22.93
C ASN A 147 -3.94 18.63 24.03
N VAL A 148 -2.66 18.96 23.85
CA VAL A 148 -1.57 18.61 24.77
C VAL A 148 -1.75 19.25 26.15
N SER A 149 -2.37 20.43 26.24
CA SER A 149 -2.63 21.07 27.53
C SER A 149 -3.62 20.29 28.37
N LEU A 150 -4.65 19.68 27.76
CA LEU A 150 -5.62 18.83 28.47
C LEU A 150 -4.97 17.54 28.99
N LEU A 151 -4.04 16.97 28.22
CA LEU A 151 -3.23 15.83 28.66
C LEU A 151 -2.35 16.23 29.86
N ALA A 152 -1.69 17.38 29.80
CA ALA A 152 -0.77 17.84 30.84
C ALA A 152 -1.46 18.14 32.18
N THR A 153 -2.75 18.51 32.16
CA THR A 153 -3.54 18.77 33.35
C THR A 153 -4.39 17.58 33.81
N ASP A 154 -4.27 16.42 33.15
CA ASP A 154 -5.03 15.23 33.52
C ASP A 154 -4.50 14.62 34.84
N PRO A 155 -5.33 14.55 35.89
CA PRO A 155 -4.92 13.95 37.15
C PRO A 155 -4.66 12.44 37.06
N ASP A 156 -5.31 11.74 36.12
CA ASP A 156 -5.13 10.30 35.94
C ASP A 156 -5.43 9.87 34.50
N ILE A 157 -4.37 9.86 33.69
CA ILE A 157 -4.39 9.46 32.28
C ILE A 157 -4.92 8.04 32.11
N LYS A 158 -4.63 7.13 33.05
CA LYS A 158 -5.03 5.72 32.96
C LYS A 158 -6.54 5.57 33.12
N LEU A 159 -7.14 6.35 34.02
CA LEU A 159 -8.60 6.45 34.14
C LEU A 159 -9.22 7.07 32.87
N THR A 160 -8.59 8.09 32.30
CA THR A 160 -9.11 8.73 31.08
C THR A 160 -9.16 7.77 29.89
N VAL A 161 -8.11 6.97 29.64
CA VAL A 161 -8.10 6.01 28.51
C VAL A 161 -9.08 4.84 28.67
N VAL A 162 -9.58 4.58 29.88
CA VAL A 162 -10.66 3.60 30.12
C VAL A 162 -12.04 4.26 30.23
N CYS A 163 -12.18 5.50 29.73
CA CYS A 163 -13.41 6.30 29.74
C CYS A 163 -13.94 6.63 31.15
N GLN A 164 -13.06 6.73 32.14
CA GLN A 164 -13.40 7.08 33.54
C GLN A 164 -12.74 8.39 33.98
N THR A 165 -12.60 9.36 33.06
CA THR A 165 -11.89 10.61 33.33
C THR A 165 -12.49 11.40 34.50
N THR A 166 -11.63 11.89 35.39
CA THR A 166 -12.01 12.84 36.45
C THR A 166 -11.71 14.28 36.04
N HIS A 167 -11.14 14.50 34.86
CA HIS A 167 -10.78 15.83 34.38
C HIS A 167 -12.05 16.63 34.01
N PRO A 168 -12.31 17.79 34.64
CA PRO A 168 -13.57 18.54 34.47
C PRO A 168 -13.81 19.01 33.02
N LEU A 169 -12.77 19.49 32.32
CA LEU A 169 -12.85 19.94 30.93
C LEU A 169 -12.99 18.79 29.90
N VAL A 170 -12.49 17.60 30.22
CA VAL A 170 -12.64 16.41 29.36
C VAL A 170 -14.07 15.88 29.52
N ARG A 171 -14.55 15.76 30.76
CA ARG A 171 -15.90 15.26 31.09
C ARG A 171 -17.06 16.15 30.62
N SER A 172 -16.93 17.47 30.71
CA SER A 172 -18.05 18.42 30.54
C SER A 172 -18.56 18.66 29.11
N ARG A 173 -17.94 18.05 28.09
CA ARG A 173 -18.28 18.26 26.67
C ARG A 173 -18.73 16.99 25.94
N GLU A 174 -19.06 15.95 26.69
CA GLU A 174 -19.65 14.71 26.16
C GLU A 174 -21.19 14.79 26.07
N THR A 175 -21.80 15.91 26.47
CA THR A 175 -23.21 16.26 26.26
C THR A 175 -23.37 17.32 25.18
#